data_AF-A0A0F9JHH2-F1
#
_entry.id   AF-A0A0F9JHH2-F1
#
_cell.length_a   1.000
_cell.length_b   1.000
_cell.length_c   1.000
_cell.angle_alpha   90.00
_cell.angle_beta   90.00
_cell.angle_gamma   90.00
#
_symmetry.space_group_name_H-M   'P 1'
#
loop_
_entity.id
_entity.type
_entity.pdbx_description
1 polymer ?
#
loop_
_entity_poly.entity_id
_entity_poly.type
_entity_poly.pdbx_seq_one_letter_code
_entity_poly.pdbx_strand_id
1 'polypeptide(L)'
;MNEWYAPSEIRFWPEHVEWAITNLNMLEQGFWPPNPRETGYTDVQGPKRGHSAYFEIPVCLAAEITARLDRCNTDGKLARKCLADGWDAQTLAELMHIDQYRITARVRRVVHYCSGTRRRRITFIEFKRRAGIRESYRRAKVK
;
A
#
# COMPACT_ATOMS: atom_id res chain seq x y z
N MET A 1 6.73 -11.57 9.86
CA MET A 1 6.07 -10.51 10.65
C MET A 1 6.49 -9.19 10.05
N ASN A 2 5.54 -8.35 9.64
CA ASN A 2 5.87 -7.01 9.14
C ASN A 2 6.32 -6.16 10.34
N GLU A 3 7.43 -5.45 10.15
CA GLU A 3 7.97 -4.50 11.13
C GLU A 3 6.94 -3.38 11.40
N TRP A 4 6.84 -2.94 12.65
CA TRP A 4 5.99 -1.81 13.01
C TRP A 4 6.78 -0.51 12.83
N TYR A 5 6.14 0.51 12.27
CA TYR A 5 6.75 1.83 12.04
C TYR A 5 5.98 2.91 12.79
N ALA A 6 6.70 3.79 13.49
CA ALA A 6 6.13 5.00 14.07
C ALA A 6 5.81 6.04 12.97
N PRO A 7 4.88 6.99 13.21
CA PRO A 7 4.55 8.03 12.23
C PRO A 7 5.76 8.81 11.72
N SER A 8 6.71 9.12 12.61
CA SER A 8 7.94 9.86 12.28
C SER A 8 8.97 9.05 11.48
N GLU A 9 8.79 7.73 11.32
CA GLU A 9 9.71 6.84 10.60
C GLU A 9 9.29 6.62 9.15
N ILE A 10 8.04 6.92 8.79
CA ILE A 10 7.57 6.74 7.42
C ILE A 10 8.34 7.65 6.45
N ARG A 11 9.11 7.02 5.55
CA ARG A 11 9.87 7.68 4.47
C ARG A 11 9.36 7.36 3.07
N PHE A 12 8.23 6.64 2.95
CA PHE A 12 7.74 6.08 1.68
C PHE A 12 8.75 5.18 0.97
N TRP A 13 9.51 4.39 1.72
CA TRP A 13 10.29 3.28 1.17
C TRP A 13 9.35 2.11 0.82
N PRO A 14 9.74 1.17 -0.05
CA PRO A 14 8.88 0.05 -0.43
C PRO A 14 8.27 -0.68 0.78
N GLU A 15 9.06 -0.93 1.83
CA GLU A 15 8.66 -1.62 3.05
C GLU A 15 7.64 -0.79 3.85
N HIS A 16 7.87 0.53 3.98
CA HIS A 16 6.93 1.45 4.61
C HIS A 16 5.59 1.52 3.86
N VAL A 17 5.63 1.47 2.53
CA VAL A 17 4.43 1.53 1.68
C VAL A 17 3.66 0.22 1.76
N GLU A 18 4.34 -0.92 1.70
CA GLU A 18 3.72 -2.23 1.89
C GLU A 18 3.07 -2.34 3.27
N TRP A 19 3.75 -1.88 4.32
CA TRP A 19 3.19 -1.76 5.66
C TRP A 19 1.96 -0.86 5.69
N ALA A 20 2.02 0.32 5.07
CA ALA A 20 0.91 1.27 5.04
C ALA A 20 -0.31 0.72 4.28
N ILE A 21 -0.11 0.00 3.17
CA ILE A 21 -1.20 -0.66 2.44
C ILE A 21 -1.78 -1.80 3.27
N THR A 22 -0.94 -2.60 3.95
CA THR A 22 -1.40 -3.69 4.82
C THR A 22 -2.32 -3.19 5.93
N ASN A 23 -2.01 -2.02 6.49
CA ASN A 23 -2.77 -1.40 7.57
C ASN A 23 -3.79 -0.36 7.07
N LEU A 24 -4.06 -0.30 5.77
CA LEU A 24 -4.81 0.80 5.15
C LEU A 24 -6.20 0.98 5.77
N ASN A 25 -6.90 -0.12 6.07
CA ASN A 25 -8.24 -0.08 6.65
C ASN A 25 -8.27 0.59 8.04
N MET A 26 -7.21 0.44 8.85
CA MET A 26 -7.10 1.12 10.15
C MET A 26 -6.73 2.60 9.98
N LEU A 27 -5.79 2.89 9.07
CA LEU A 27 -5.33 4.24 8.80
C LEU A 27 -6.46 5.11 8.21
N GLU A 28 -7.31 4.54 7.34
CA GLU A 28 -8.52 5.19 6.79
C GLU A 28 -9.50 5.60 7.90
N GLN A 29 -9.53 4.86 9.02
CA GLN A 29 -10.37 5.15 10.19
C GLN A 29 -9.70 6.12 11.18
N GLY A 30 -8.47 6.59 10.90
CA GLY A 30 -7.74 7.48 11.80
C GLY A 30 -6.98 6.77 12.92
N PHE A 31 -6.81 5.44 12.84
CA PHE A 31 -6.07 4.67 13.83
C PHE A 31 -4.69 4.29 13.31
N TRP A 32 -3.65 4.59 14.09
CA TRP A 32 -2.32 4.01 13.88
C TRP A 32 -2.29 2.59 14.46
N PRO A 33 -1.71 1.59 13.76
CA PRO A 33 -1.58 0.23 14.31
C PRO A 33 -0.86 0.24 15.67
N PRO A 34 -1.28 -0.58 16.64
CA PRO A 34 -0.65 -0.65 17.95
C PRO A 34 0.80 -1.14 17.83
N ASN A 35 1.69 -0.59 18.65
CA ASN A 35 3.09 -1.02 18.68
C ASN A 35 3.19 -2.42 19.32
N PRO A 36 3.68 -3.45 18.60
CA PRO A 36 3.78 -4.80 19.14
C PRO A 36 4.83 -4.94 20.26
N ARG A 37 5.70 -3.93 20.44
CA ARG A 37 6.70 -3.90 21.52
C ARG A 37 6.21 -3.19 22.78
N GLU A 38 5.04 -2.55 22.78
CA GLU A 38 4.51 -1.90 23.97
C GLU A 38 3.94 -2.92 24.96
N THR A 39 4.64 -3.09 26.08
CA THR A 39 4.28 -3.98 27.18
C THR A 39 3.23 -3.33 28.07
N GLY A 40 1.97 -3.23 27.62
CA GLY A 40 0.77 -3.09 28.48
C GLY A 40 0.66 -1.97 29.53
N TYR A 41 1.66 -1.11 29.72
CA TYR A 41 1.64 -0.02 30.70
C TYR A 41 1.14 1.26 30.04
N THR A 42 -0.13 1.58 30.28
CA THR A 42 -0.81 2.80 29.86
C THR A 42 -0.45 3.98 30.76
N ASP A 43 0.84 4.32 30.87
CA ASP A 43 1.21 5.42 31.75
C ASP A 43 2.46 6.18 31.28
N VAL A 44 2.34 6.91 30.17
CA VAL A 44 3.05 8.18 29.98
C VAL A 44 2.22 9.10 29.07
N GLN A 45 1.18 9.74 29.61
CA GLN A 45 0.62 10.95 28.98
C GLN A 45 1.58 12.13 29.24
N GLY A 46 2.61 12.25 28.42
CA GLY A 46 3.30 13.52 28.22
C GLY A 46 2.64 14.26 27.06
N PRO A 47 2.17 15.52 27.20
CA PRO A 47 1.50 16.23 26.13
C PRO A 47 2.54 16.56 25.05
N LYS A 48 2.56 15.79 23.95
CA LYS A 48 3.17 16.28 22.72
C LYS A 48 2.26 17.39 22.21
N ARG A 49 2.64 18.64 22.50
CA ARG A 49 2.12 19.86 21.86
C ARG A 49 2.41 19.81 20.36
N GLY A 50 1.67 18.99 19.64
CA GLY A 50 1.49 19.11 18.20
C GLY A 50 0.15 19.78 17.96
N HIS A 51 0.10 20.73 17.04
CA HIS A 51 -1.15 21.38 16.61
C HIS A 51 -2.11 20.45 15.85
N SER A 52 -1.87 19.13 15.88
CA SER A 52 -2.53 18.13 15.06
C SER A 52 -3.26 17.11 15.93
N ALA A 53 -4.51 16.79 15.57
CA ALA A 53 -5.25 15.72 16.21
C ALA A 53 -4.61 14.34 15.92
N TYR A 54 -4.82 13.38 16.83
CA TYR A 54 -4.20 12.05 16.76
C TYR A 54 -4.51 11.29 15.45
N PHE A 55 -5.67 11.55 14.85
CA PHE A 55 -6.12 10.90 13.62
C PHE A 55 -5.55 11.52 12.34
N GLU A 56 -5.04 12.76 12.40
CA GLU A 56 -4.66 13.52 11.21
C GLU A 56 -3.56 12.81 10.42
N ILE A 57 -2.53 12.33 11.09
CA ILE A 57 -1.40 11.66 10.45
C ILE A 57 -1.83 10.34 9.78
N PRO A 58 -2.53 9.41 10.47
CA PRO A 58 -3.07 8.20 9.85
C PRO A 58 -3.95 8.50 8.63
N VAL A 59 -4.92 9.43 8.74
CA VAL A 59 -5.84 9.75 7.63
C VAL A 59 -5.11 10.38 6.46
N CYS A 60 -4.17 11.30 6.71
CA CYS A 60 -3.36 11.89 5.64
C CYS A 60 -2.51 10.84 4.91
N LEU A 61 -1.92 9.90 5.65
CA LEU A 61 -1.16 8.80 5.05
C LEU A 61 -2.06 7.89 4.23
N ALA A 62 -3.22 7.49 4.76
CA ALA A 62 -4.20 6.67 4.06
C ALA A 62 -4.69 7.34 2.77
N ALA A 63 -5.00 8.63 2.81
CA ALA A 63 -5.43 9.40 1.65
C ALA A 63 -4.34 9.45 0.57
N GLU A 64 -3.08 9.64 0.94
CA GLU A 64 -1.97 9.66 0.00
C GLU A 64 -1.71 8.28 -0.62
N ILE A 65 -1.77 7.19 0.17
CA ILE A 65 -1.62 5.82 -0.33
C ILE A 65 -2.77 5.47 -1.28
N THR A 66 -4.01 5.77 -0.91
CA THR A 66 -5.20 5.53 -1.73
C THR A 66 -5.10 6.27 -3.07
N ALA A 67 -4.72 7.55 -3.05
CA ALA A 67 -4.53 8.33 -4.27
C ALA A 67 -3.44 7.77 -5.20
N ARG A 68 -2.43 7.06 -4.67
CA ARG A 68 -1.39 6.38 -5.46
C ARG A 68 -1.86 5.03 -6.00
N LEU A 69 -2.62 4.26 -5.20
CA LEU A 69 -3.25 3.01 -5.62
C LEU A 69 -4.23 3.25 -6.77
N ASP A 70 -5.06 4.28 -6.68
CA ASP A 70 -6.06 4.60 -7.71
C ASP A 70 -5.41 4.87 -9.08
N ARG A 71 -4.22 5.50 -9.10
CA ARG A 71 -3.45 5.72 -10.33
C ARG A 71 -2.92 4.43 -10.96
N CYS A 72 -2.85 3.34 -10.19
CA CYS A 72 -2.45 2.03 -10.68
C CYS A 72 -3.63 1.26 -11.31
N ASN A 73 -4.85 1.81 -11.30
CA ASN A 73 -6.07 1.18 -11.84
C ASN A 73 -6.27 -0.24 -11.28
N THR A 74 -6.46 -1.24 -12.15
CA THR A 74 -6.68 -2.65 -11.78
C THR A 74 -5.53 -3.22 -10.94
N ASP A 75 -4.29 -2.83 -11.20
CA ASP A 75 -3.15 -3.30 -10.40
C ASP A 75 -3.23 -2.75 -8.97
N GLY A 76 -3.71 -1.51 -8.80
CA GLY A 76 -3.92 -0.89 -7.48
C GLY A 76 -5.00 -1.62 -6.67
N LYS A 77 -6.12 -1.95 -7.31
CA LYS A 77 -7.19 -2.76 -6.69
C LYS A 77 -6.68 -4.14 -6.27
N LEU A 78 -5.87 -4.78 -7.13
CA LEU A 78 -5.26 -6.07 -6.84
C LEU A 78 -4.33 -5.98 -5.62
N ALA A 79 -3.48 -4.95 -5.55
CA ALA A 79 -2.59 -4.75 -4.42
C ALA A 79 -3.35 -4.52 -3.10
N ARG A 80 -4.44 -3.74 -3.13
CA ARG A 80 -5.32 -3.55 -1.96
C ARG A 80 -5.93 -4.87 -1.50
N LYS A 81 -6.43 -5.70 -2.42
CA LYS A 81 -7.00 -7.02 -2.10
C LYS A 81 -5.98 -7.94 -1.44
N CYS A 82 -4.76 -8.02 -1.98
CA CYS A 82 -3.70 -8.84 -1.41
C CYS A 82 -3.27 -8.35 -0.02
N LEU A 83 -2.95 -7.06 0.09
CA LEU A 83 -2.24 -6.52 1.26
C LEU A 83 -3.20 -6.06 2.37
N ALA A 84 -4.23 -5.29 2.03
CA ALA A 84 -5.16 -4.73 3.02
C ALA A 84 -6.27 -5.71 3.41
N ASP A 85 -6.80 -6.46 2.43
CA ASP A 85 -7.90 -7.40 2.66
C ASP A 85 -7.39 -8.82 2.97
N GLY A 86 -6.08 -9.06 2.87
CA GLY A 86 -5.44 -10.34 3.22
C GLY A 86 -5.72 -11.49 2.24
N TRP A 87 -6.12 -11.20 1.00
CA TRP A 87 -6.39 -12.24 0.01
C TRP A 87 -5.10 -12.90 -0.46
N ASP A 88 -5.07 -14.23 -0.43
CA ASP A 88 -3.92 -14.97 -0.91
C ASP A 88 -3.72 -14.83 -2.43
N ALA A 89 -2.45 -14.78 -2.85
CA ALA A 89 -2.11 -14.61 -4.26
C ALA A 89 -2.57 -15.79 -5.13
N GLN A 90 -2.61 -17.01 -4.58
CA GLN A 90 -3.09 -18.20 -5.29
C GLN A 90 -4.60 -18.10 -5.56
N THR A 91 -5.38 -17.68 -4.56
CA THR A 91 -6.83 -17.50 -4.73
C THR A 91 -7.15 -16.47 -5.81
N LEU A 92 -6.42 -15.36 -5.84
CA LEU A 92 -6.58 -14.33 -6.86
C LEU A 92 -6.11 -14.79 -8.24
N ALA A 93 -5.04 -15.59 -8.30
CA ALA A 93 -4.54 -16.20 -9.52
C ALA A 93 -5.60 -17.10 -10.18
N GLU A 94 -6.24 -17.96 -9.39
CA GLU A 94 -7.32 -18.85 -9.82
C GLU A 94 -8.53 -18.06 -10.33
N LEU A 95 -8.99 -17.06 -9.57
CA LEU A 95 -10.13 -16.22 -9.93
C LEU A 95 -9.89 -15.42 -11.23
N MET A 96 -8.65 -14.98 -11.44
CA MET A 96 -8.28 -14.16 -12.60
C MET A 96 -7.74 -14.96 -13.78
N HIS A 97 -7.64 -16.29 -13.65
CA HIS A 97 -7.02 -17.20 -14.62
C HIS A 97 -5.62 -16.74 -15.08
N ILE A 98 -4.79 -16.30 -14.13
CA ILE A 98 -3.39 -15.93 -14.38
C ILE A 98 -2.47 -16.57 -13.35
N ASP A 99 -1.21 -16.71 -13.70
CA ASP A 99 -0.20 -17.30 -12.83
C ASP A 99 0.04 -16.50 -11.54
N GLN A 100 0.22 -17.18 -10.41
CA GLN A 100 0.47 -16.58 -9.09
C GLN A 100 1.70 -15.66 -9.09
N TYR A 101 2.76 -16.02 -9.81
CA TYR A 101 3.95 -15.18 -9.95
C TYR A 101 3.60 -13.82 -10.58
N ARG A 102 2.65 -13.79 -11.52
CA ARG A 102 2.18 -12.54 -12.15
C ARG A 102 1.41 -11.67 -11.17
N ILE A 103 0.61 -12.26 -10.28
CA ILE A 103 -0.08 -11.53 -9.20
C ILE A 103 0.97 -10.85 -8.32
N THR A 104 1.90 -11.63 -7.77
CA THR A 104 2.97 -11.14 -6.90
C THR A 104 3.81 -10.06 -7.57
N ALA A 105 4.18 -10.24 -8.85
CA ALA A 105 4.92 -9.25 -9.60
C ALA A 105 4.14 -7.93 -9.82
N ARG A 106 2.82 -7.99 -10.04
CA ARG A 106 1.96 -6.80 -10.15
C ARG A 106 1.86 -6.07 -8.82
N VAL A 107 1.63 -6.79 -7.71
CA VAL A 107 1.57 -6.20 -6.36
C VAL A 107 2.88 -5.49 -6.02
N ARG A 108 4.03 -6.17 -6.17
CA ARG A 108 5.36 -5.56 -5.93
C ARG A 108 5.58 -4.30 -6.77
N ARG A 109 5.15 -4.31 -8.03
CA ARG A 109 5.27 -3.15 -8.91
C ARG A 109 4.43 -1.97 -8.43
N VAL A 110 3.23 -2.22 -7.91
CA VAL A 110 2.38 -1.18 -7.31
C VAL A 110 3.06 -0.60 -6.09
N VAL A 111 3.61 -1.44 -5.20
CA VAL A 111 4.38 -0.97 -4.03
C VAL A 111 5.55 -0.09 -4.47
N HIS A 112 6.33 -0.51 -5.47
CA HIS A 112 7.42 0.31 -6.03
C HIS A 112 6.94 1.60 -6.70
N TYR A 113 5.78 1.61 -7.36
CA TYR A 113 5.22 2.84 -7.91
C TYR A 113 4.79 3.78 -6.79
N CYS A 114 4.16 3.23 -5.75
CA CYS A 114 3.68 3.97 -4.60
C CYS A 114 4.81 4.41 -3.67
N SER A 115 6.02 3.87 -3.79
CA SER A 115 7.20 4.34 -3.06
C SER A 115 7.80 5.62 -3.65
N GLY A 116 8.48 6.37 -2.77
CA GLY A 116 9.06 7.68 -3.05
C GLY A 116 8.42 8.81 -2.24
N THR A 117 9.23 9.82 -1.89
CA THR A 117 8.87 10.94 -1.01
C THR A 117 7.95 11.98 -1.66
N ARG A 118 7.60 11.84 -2.95
CA ARG A 118 6.70 12.74 -3.67
C ARG A 118 5.75 11.96 -4.56
N ARG A 119 4.55 12.52 -4.78
CA ARG A 119 3.64 12.06 -5.83
C ARG A 119 4.42 11.95 -7.13
N ARG A 120 4.42 10.75 -7.74
CA ARG A 120 5.07 10.57 -9.03
C ARG A 120 4.41 11.50 -10.04
N ARG A 121 5.23 12.35 -10.67
CA ARG A 121 4.84 13.22 -11.80
C ARG A 121 4.56 12.42 -13.07
N ILE A 122 4.83 11.11 -13.04
CA ILE A 122 4.60 10.18 -14.14
C ILE A 122 3.41 9.28 -13.83
N THR A 123 2.69 8.91 -14.87
CA THR A 123 1.59 7.94 -14.77
C THR A 123 2.13 6.53 -14.48
N PHE A 124 1.27 5.63 -13.98
CA PHE A 124 1.65 4.23 -13.77
C PHE A 124 2.01 3.52 -15.08
N ILE A 125 1.36 3.90 -16.19
CA ILE A 125 1.67 3.40 -17.54
C ILE A 125 3.09 3.83 -17.95
N GLU A 126 3.42 5.10 -17.75
CA GLU A 126 4.76 5.60 -18.05
C GLU A 126 5.83 4.94 -17.18
N PHE A 127 5.52 4.71 -15.89
CA PHE A 127 6.40 3.96 -15.00
C PHE A 127 6.68 2.53 -15.52
N LYS A 128 5.65 1.78 -15.91
CA LYS A 128 5.80 0.46 -16.54
C LYS A 128 6.68 0.52 -17.80
N ARG A 129 6.46 1.53 -18.65
CA ARG A 129 7.25 1.73 -19.88
C ARG A 129 8.73 1.95 -19.58
N ARG A 130 9.05 2.81 -18.60
CA ARG A 130 10.44 3.09 -18.18
C ARG A 130 11.14 1.86 -17.59
N ALA A 131 10.38 0.99 -16.92
CA ALA A 131 10.89 -0.27 -16.39
C ALA A 131 11.04 -1.37 -17.47
N GLY A 132 10.79 -1.08 -18.75
CA GLY A 132 10.87 -2.06 -19.84
C GLY A 132 9.74 -3.11 -19.82
N ILE A 133 8.68 -2.87 -19.06
CA ILE A 133 7.59 -3.84 -18.87
C ILE A 133 6.58 -3.65 -20.00
N ARG A 134 6.59 -4.57 -20.98
CA ARG A 134 5.56 -4.64 -22.02
C ARG A 134 4.34 -5.40 -21.48
N GLU A 135 3.19 -4.74 -21.48
CA GLU A 135 1.92 -5.40 -21.14
C GLU A 135 1.49 -6.33 -22.27
N SER A 136 1.58 -7.64 -22.03
CA SER A 136 1.11 -8.68 -22.94
C SER A 136 -0.39 -8.93 -22.80
N TYR A 137 -1.20 -7.87 -22.66
CA TYR A 137 -2.66 -8.00 -22.75
C TYR A 137 -3.06 -8.16 -24.23
N ARG A 138 -2.85 -9.36 -24.79
CA ARG A 138 -3.72 -9.82 -25.86
C ARG A 138 -5.10 -9.96 -25.23
N ARG A 139 -5.99 -8.99 -25.53
CA ARG A 139 -7.43 -9.21 -25.42
C ARG A 139 -7.71 -10.51 -26.17
N ALA A 140 -8.02 -11.59 -25.47
CA ALA A 140 -8.79 -12.66 -26.06
C ALA A 140 -10.09 -11.99 -26.53
N LYS A 141 -10.22 -11.79 -27.84
CA LYS A 141 -11.50 -11.42 -28.43
C LYS A 141 -12.44 -12.57 -28.09
N VAL A 142 -13.30 -12.34 -27.10
CA VAL A 142 -14.50 -13.15 -26.93
C VAL A 142 -15.30 -12.94 -28.20
N LYS A 143 -15.41 -13.99 -29.01
CA LYS A 143 -16.28 -14.06 -30.17
C LYS A 143 -17.71 -14.31 -29.71
#